data_AF-A0AAW0M4I5-F1
#
_entry.id   AF-A0AAW0M4I5-F1
#
_cell.length_a   1.000
_cell.length_b   1.000
_cell.length_c   1.000
_cell.angle_alpha   90.00
_cell.angle_beta   90.00
_cell.angle_gamma   90.00
#
_symmetry.space_group_name_H-M   'P 1'
#
loop_
_entity.id
_entity.type
_entity.pdbx_description
1 polymer ?
#
loop_
_entity_poly.entity_id
_entity_poly.type
_entity_poly.pdbx_seq_one_letter_code
_entity_poly.pdbx_strand_id
1 'polypeptide(L)'
;MAKLFEELVRNDNRVLPWPNDISVAYHVERVNELNKKLLESINESGNMYMSSTVVDGAYIIRCAIGATLTEERHVIRAWKVIQEHADALLSKN
;
A
#
# COMPACT_ATOMS: atom_id res chain seq x y z
N MET A 1 -8.92 -14.43 3.07
CA MET A 1 -7.70 -13.64 3.34
C MET A 1 -7.60 -12.38 2.48
N ALA A 2 -7.67 -12.46 1.14
CA ALA A 2 -7.65 -11.23 0.31
C ALA A 2 -8.77 -10.23 0.65
N LYS A 3 -10.01 -10.70 0.87
CA LYS A 3 -11.14 -9.86 1.31
C LYS A 3 -10.89 -9.12 2.63
N LEU A 4 -10.26 -9.78 3.60
CA LEU A 4 -9.89 -9.15 4.86
C LEU A 4 -8.91 -7.98 4.63
N PHE A 5 -7.91 -8.18 3.78
CA PHE A 5 -6.98 -7.10 3.44
C PHE A 5 -7.69 -5.94 2.74
N GLU A 6 -8.62 -6.23 1.82
CA GLU A 6 -9.43 -5.21 1.17
C GLU A 6 -10.25 -4.41 2.18
N GLU A 7 -10.89 -5.06 3.15
CA GLU A 7 -11.65 -4.39 4.22
C GLU A 7 -10.77 -3.50 5.10
N LEU A 8 -9.57 -3.98 5.46
CA LEU A 8 -8.59 -3.20 6.22
C LEU A 8 -8.16 -1.93 5.46
N VAL A 9 -7.90 -2.08 4.16
CA VAL A 9 -7.53 -0.96 3.27
C VAL A 9 -8.67 0.05 3.13
N ARG A 10 -9.90 -0.42 2.92
CA ARG A 10 -11.09 0.45 2.75
C ARG A 10 -11.39 1.29 4.00
N ASN A 11 -10.99 0.83 5.17
CA ASN A 11 -11.20 1.55 6.43
C ASN A 11 -10.10 2.59 6.73
N ASP A 12 -9.09 2.72 5.89
CA ASP A 12 -8.02 3.71 6.03
C ASP A 12 -8.15 4.82 4.98
N ASN A 13 -8.54 6.01 5.44
CA ASN A 13 -8.83 7.17 4.58
C ASN A 13 -7.60 7.70 3.81
N ARG A 14 -6.40 7.18 4.08
CA ARG A 14 -5.18 7.52 3.33
C ARG A 14 -5.04 6.72 2.05
N VAL A 15 -5.75 5.60 1.92
CA VAL A 15 -5.69 4.76 0.72
C VAL A 15 -6.86 5.09 -0.19
N LEU A 16 -6.54 5.58 -1.38
CA LEU A 16 -7.54 5.89 -2.39
C LEU A 16 -7.80 4.67 -3.30
N PRO A 17 -9.07 4.33 -3.59
CA PRO A 17 -9.39 3.32 -4.58
C PRO A 17 -9.01 3.78 -6.00
N TRP A 18 -8.54 2.84 -6.82
CA TRP A 18 -8.27 3.02 -8.26
C TRP A 18 -9.56 3.38 -9.04
N PRO A 19 -9.50 4.33 -9.99
CA PRO A 19 -9.90 5.72 -9.81
C PRO A 19 -11.41 5.97 -9.93
N ASN A 20 -11.87 7.01 -9.24
CA ASN A 20 -13.09 7.75 -9.59
C ASN A 20 -13.00 9.26 -9.27
N ASP A 21 -11.82 9.82 -9.00
CA ASP A 21 -11.72 11.23 -8.60
C ASP A 21 -10.66 12.02 -9.38
N ILE A 22 -11.13 13.03 -10.12
CA ILE A 22 -10.37 13.94 -10.99
C ILE A 22 -9.39 14.81 -10.18
N SER A 23 -9.60 14.94 -8.86
CA SER A 23 -8.69 15.66 -7.96
C SER A 23 -7.32 15.00 -7.80
N VAL A 24 -7.23 13.68 -7.99
CA VAL A 24 -5.97 12.91 -7.85
C VAL A 24 -5.00 13.23 -8.99
N ALA A 25 -5.50 13.60 -10.17
CA ALA A 25 -4.69 13.94 -11.36
C ALA A 25 -3.65 15.04 -11.07
N TYR A 26 -3.99 16.04 -10.26
CA TYR A 26 -3.10 17.16 -9.93
C TYR A 26 -1.92 16.80 -9.03
N HIS A 27 -1.93 15.62 -8.42
CA HIS A 27 -0.89 15.18 -7.50
C HIS A 27 -0.33 13.79 -7.83
N VAL A 28 -0.60 13.24 -9.01
CA VAL A 28 -0.18 11.87 -9.40
C VAL A 28 1.32 11.70 -9.21
N GLU A 29 2.14 12.68 -9.60
CA GLU A 29 3.60 12.59 -9.43
C GLU A 29 4.01 12.50 -7.96
N ARG A 30 3.47 13.39 -7.11
CA ARG A 30 3.74 13.38 -5.66
C ARG A 30 3.25 12.08 -5.00
N VAL A 31 2.05 11.61 -5.37
CA VAL A 31 1.50 10.34 -4.86
C VAL A 31 2.35 9.16 -5.32
N ASN A 32 2.81 9.17 -6.57
CA ASN A 32 3.71 8.13 -7.10
C ASN A 32 5.04 8.09 -6.35
N GLU A 33 5.63 9.25 -6.05
CA GLU A 33 6.85 9.34 -5.25
C GLU A 33 6.66 8.81 -3.84
N LEU A 34 5.54 9.16 -3.19
CA LEU A 34 5.20 8.63 -1.87
C LEU A 34 5.00 7.11 -1.91
N ASN A 35 4.30 6.59 -2.91
CA ASN A 35 4.08 5.15 -3.07
C ASN A 35 5.39 4.39 -3.34
N LYS A 36 6.31 4.95 -4.12
CA LYS A 36 7.66 4.37 -4.35
C LYS A 36 8.44 4.29 -3.04
N LYS A 37 8.55 5.41 -2.31
CA LYS A 37 9.26 5.48 -1.02
C LYS A 37 8.66 4.53 0.02
N LEU A 38 7.33 4.44 0.06
CA LEU A 38 6.63 3.51 0.94
C LEU A 38 6.98 2.06 0.60
N LEU A 39 6.91 1.67 -0.67
CA LEU A 39 7.22 0.31 -1.11
C LEU A 39 8.68 -0.05 -0.85
N GLU A 40 9.61 0.85 -1.17
CA GLU A 40 11.05 0.69 -0.91
C GLU A 40 11.29 0.46 0.58
N SER A 41 10.74 1.31 1.45
CA SER A 41 10.91 1.20 2.89
C SER A 41 10.35 -0.11 3.45
N ILE A 42 9.19 -0.57 2.96
CA ILE A 42 8.62 -1.85 3.39
C ILE A 42 9.50 -3.02 2.96
N ASN A 43 9.94 -3.06 1.70
CA ASN A 43 10.76 -4.14 1.17
C ASN A 43 12.16 -4.17 1.83
N GLU A 44 12.75 -3.01 2.10
CA GLU A 44 14.04 -2.87 2.81
C GLU A 44 13.98 -3.36 4.25
N SER A 45 12.80 -3.30 4.89
CA SER A 45 12.62 -3.80 6.26
C SER A 45 12.83 -5.31 6.39
N GLY A 46 12.71 -6.07 5.29
CA GLY A 46 12.77 -7.52 5.28
C GLY A 46 11.58 -8.23 5.95
N ASN A 47 10.62 -7.50 6.52
CA ASN A 47 9.46 -8.07 7.20
C ASN A 47 8.44 -8.69 6.24
N MET A 48 8.35 -8.14 5.03
CA MET A 48 7.47 -8.61 3.97
C MET A 48 7.97 -8.12 2.61
N TYR A 49 7.46 -8.73 1.54
CA TYR A 49 7.74 -8.30 0.17
C TYR A 49 6.44 -7.98 -0.57
N MET A 50 6.42 -6.85 -1.26
CA MET A 50 5.35 -6.45 -2.17
C MET A 50 5.91 -6.02 -3.51
N SER A 51 5.05 -6.05 -4.53
CA SER A 51 5.39 -5.57 -5.87
C SER A 51 4.60 -4.32 -6.21
N SER A 52 4.98 -3.62 -7.27
CA SER A 52 4.20 -2.53 -7.84
C SER A 52 3.81 -2.82 -9.28
N THR A 53 2.92 -1.97 -9.79
CA THR A 53 2.62 -1.84 -11.22
C THR A 53 2.35 -0.37 -11.52
N VAL A 54 2.47 0.02 -12.79
CA VAL A 54 2.02 1.33 -13.27
C VAL A 54 0.84 1.13 -14.21
N VAL A 55 -0.26 1.82 -13.95
CA VAL A 55 -1.46 1.83 -14.81
C VAL A 55 -1.81 3.30 -15.03
N ASP A 56 -2.03 3.72 -16.28
CA ASP A 56 -2.36 5.10 -16.65
C ASP A 56 -1.52 6.18 -15.94
N GLY A 57 -0.21 5.93 -15.81
CA GLY A 57 0.75 6.84 -15.18
C GLY A 57 0.76 6.84 -13.65
N ALA A 58 -0.11 6.09 -12.98
CA ALA A 58 -0.14 5.98 -11.53
C ALA A 58 0.55 4.71 -11.04
N TYR A 59 1.35 4.88 -9.99
CA TYR A 59 2.14 3.84 -9.35
C TYR A 59 1.34 3.18 -8.23
N ILE A 60 1.01 1.90 -8.42
CA ILE A 60 0.12 1.12 -7.55
C ILE A 60 0.92 0.04 -6.85
N ILE A 61 0.79 -0.05 -5.52
CA ILE A 61 1.35 -1.14 -4.72
C ILE A 61 0.40 -2.35 -4.77
N ARG A 62 0.94 -3.55 -4.96
CA ARG A 62 0.20 -4.81 -5.02
C ARG A 62 0.61 -5.73 -3.87
N CYS A 63 -0.37 -6.10 -3.05
CA CYS A 63 -0.22 -7.14 -2.03
C CYS A 63 -0.82 -8.46 -2.56
N ALA A 64 0.04 -9.41 -2.93
CA ALA A 64 -0.38 -10.71 -3.45
C ALA A 64 -0.62 -11.70 -2.29
N ILE A 65 -1.86 -11.86 -1.87
CA ILE A 65 -2.25 -12.77 -0.78
C ILE A 65 -2.71 -14.10 -1.37
N GLY A 66 -1.92 -15.15 -1.19
CA GLY A 66 -2.28 -16.48 -1.69
C GLY A 66 -1.31 -17.62 -1.39
N ALA A 67 -0.21 -17.38 -0.66
CA ALA A 67 0.73 -18.44 -0.31
C ALA A 67 0.09 -19.45 0.66
N THR A 68 0.41 -20.73 0.53
CA THR A 68 -0.21 -21.85 1.27
C THR A 68 -0.18 -21.68 2.79
N LEU A 69 0.86 -21.05 3.34
CA LEU A 69 1.03 -20.82 4.78
C LEU A 69 0.52 -19.45 5.26
N THR A 70 -0.21 -18.72 4.39
CA THR A 70 -0.77 -17.42 4.75
C THR A 70 -2.00 -17.60 5.62
N GLU A 71 -1.93 -17.09 6.84
CA GLU A 71 -3.03 -17.09 7.79
C GLU A 71 -3.52 -15.67 8.04
N GLU A 72 -4.67 -15.54 8.68
CA GLU A 72 -5.29 -14.25 9.00
C GLU A 72 -4.34 -13.30 9.74
N ARG A 73 -3.63 -13.82 10.75
CA ARG A 73 -2.63 -13.06 11.52
C ARG A 73 -1.53 -12.47 10.63
N HIS A 74 -1.16 -13.15 9.54
CA HIS A 74 -0.12 -12.67 8.62
C HIS A 74 -0.65 -11.47 7.83
N VAL A 75 -1.92 -11.50 7.40
CA VAL A 75 -2.57 -10.39 6.70
C VAL A 75 -2.73 -9.17 7.62
N ILE A 76 -3.20 -9.38 8.85
CA ILE A 76 -3.35 -8.31 9.83
C ILE A 76 -1.99 -7.67 10.16
N ARG A 77 -0.96 -8.50 10.36
CA ARG A 77 0.40 -8.01 10.62
C ARG A 77 0.98 -7.24 9.42
N ALA A 78 0.80 -7.76 8.21
CA ALA A 78 1.23 -7.09 6.98
C ALA A 78 0.60 -5.70 6.86
N TRP A 79 -0.69 -5.58 7.14
CA TRP A 79 -1.38 -4.28 7.12
C TRP A 79 -0.83 -3.31 8.17
N LYS A 80 -0.57 -3.77 9.40
CA LYS A 80 0.07 -2.94 10.43
C LYS A 80 1.43 -2.40 10.01
N VAL A 81 2.28 -3.26 9.43
CA VAL A 81 3.59 -2.85 8.91
C VAL A 81 3.42 -1.77 7.83
N ILE A 82 2.47 -1.94 6.90
CA ILE A 82 2.20 -0.92 5.88
C ILE A 82 1.84 0.42 6.53
N GLN A 83 0.97 0.42 7.54
CA GLN A 83 0.56 1.63 8.25
C GLN A 83 1.72 2.29 8.99
N GLU A 84 2.57 1.52 9.68
CA GLU A 84 3.75 2.01 10.39
C GLU A 84 4.73 2.73 9.44
N HIS A 85 5.02 2.13 8.29
CA HIS A 85 5.88 2.75 7.29
C HIS A 85 5.23 3.99 6.64
N ALA A 86 3.91 3.97 6.42
CA ALA A 86 3.18 5.13 5.92
C ALA A 86 3.18 6.29 6.92
N ASP A 87 2.94 6.02 8.22
CA ASP A 87 3.00 7.01 9.29
C ASP A 87 4.40 7.65 9.39
N ALA A 88 5.45 6.83 9.33
CA ALA A 88 6.83 7.30 9.37
C ALA A 88 7.18 8.18 8.16
N LEU A 89 6.59 7.93 6.99
CA LEU A 89 6.81 8.71 5.78
C LEU A 89 6.02 10.03 5.79
N LEU A 90 4.78 10.00 6.27
CA LEU A 90 3.89 11.17 6.31
C LEU A 90 4.25 12.13 7.44
N SER A 91 4.77 11.64 8.57
CA SER A 91 5.23 12.48 9.69
C SER A 91 6.54 13.23 9.43
N LYS A 92 7.29 12.84 8.39
CA LYS A 92 8.56 13.47 8.00
C LYS A 92 8.40 14.63 7.00
N ASN A 93 7.17 15.01 6.64
CA ASN A 93 6.88 16.10 5.69
C ASN A 93 6.00 17.18 6.32
#